data_AF-A0A6V7VHN4-F1
#
_entry.id   AF-A0A6V7VHN4-F1
#
_cell.length_a   1.000
_cell.length_b   1.000
_cell.length_c   1.000
_cell.angle_alpha   90.00
_cell.angle_beta   90.00
_cell.angle_gamma   90.00
#
_symmetry.space_group_name_H-M   'P 1'
#
loop_
_entity.id
_entity.type
_entity.pdbx_description
1 polymer ?
#
loop_
_entity_poly.entity_id
_entity_poly.type
_entity_poly.pdbx_seq_one_letter_code
_entity_poly.pdbx_strand_id
1 'polypeptide(L)'
;MFIFPKPFYLLILLIISTIFLLFLIFRLPSISYQTNQCQHLWDSFECKNLNNSLNWHPITCFIDGKQKRVSCLQQNDLKEVYLPFNSFLKKQFDLYGETDKKNNSFDYFTSNIPPRLFKNKNKMVVTNPIEQFSNVAIRPRIKCLKPENGLPMSVQWSPIPYFYPVQILQFGFDYFMRNRTEQRKLIERMLSNKDDFLVLKSGEKANFRLFSDLPILLFSAKN
;
A
#
# COMPACT_ATOMS: atom_id res chain seq x y z
N MET A 1 -62.18 -30.66 10.85
CA MET A 1 -61.12 -30.09 11.70
C MET A 1 -60.46 -31.26 12.43
N PHE A 2 -59.37 -31.83 11.88
CA PHE A 2 -58.72 -33.00 12.46
C PHE A 2 -57.83 -32.56 13.63
N ILE A 3 -58.33 -32.77 14.85
CA ILE A 3 -57.59 -32.52 16.09
C ILE A 3 -56.72 -33.76 16.31
N PHE A 4 -55.48 -33.71 15.85
CA PHE A 4 -54.52 -34.78 16.15
C PHE A 4 -54.21 -34.80 17.65
N PRO A 5 -54.06 -35.99 18.26
CA PRO A 5 -53.69 -36.10 19.66
C PRO A 5 -52.35 -35.41 19.90
N LYS A 6 -52.23 -34.63 20.99
CA LYS A 6 -51.02 -33.89 21.40
C LYS A 6 -49.67 -34.62 21.21
N PRO A 7 -49.53 -35.95 21.46
CA PRO A 7 -48.25 -36.63 21.22
C PRO A 7 -47.81 -36.67 19.75
N PHE A 8 -48.74 -36.68 18.79
CA PHE A 8 -48.39 -36.73 17.37
C PHE A 8 -47.80 -35.42 16.86
N TYR A 9 -48.24 -34.28 17.41
CA TYR A 9 -47.72 -32.96 17.03
C TYR A 9 -46.26 -32.80 17.46
N LEU A 10 -45.90 -33.30 18.65
CA LEU A 10 -44.53 -33.30 19.14
C LEU A 10 -43.60 -34.16 18.27
N LEU A 11 -44.08 -35.33 17.81
CA LEU A 11 -43.31 -36.20 16.95
C LEU A 11 -43.03 -35.56 15.58
N ILE A 12 -44.03 -34.89 15.00
CA ILE A 12 -43.89 -34.16 13.73
C ILE A 12 -42.89 -33.00 13.87
N LEU A 13 -42.97 -32.23 14.96
CA LEU A 13 -42.02 -31.14 15.20
C LEU A 13 -40.57 -31.62 15.36
N LEU A 14 -40.37 -32.77 16.02
CA LEU A 14 -39.04 -33.39 16.13
C LEU A 14 -38.49 -33.80 14.76
N ILE A 15 -39.31 -34.39 13.90
CA ILE A 15 -38.91 -34.80 12.55
C ILE A 15 -38.56 -33.58 11.68
N ILE A 16 -39.34 -32.51 11.75
CA ILE A 16 -39.06 -31.29 10.99
C ILE A 16 -37.76 -30.63 11.48
N SER A 17 -37.53 -30.61 12.79
CA SER A 17 -36.30 -30.06 13.39
C SER A 17 -35.05 -30.83 12.96
N THR A 18 -35.11 -32.17 12.94
CA THR A 18 -33.96 -33.00 12.52
C THR A 18 -33.66 -32.83 11.03
N ILE A 19 -34.69 -32.75 10.18
CA ILE A 19 -34.52 -32.48 8.75
C ILE A 19 -33.89 -31.10 8.51
N PHE A 20 -34.31 -30.08 9.26
CA PHE A 20 -33.75 -28.73 9.15
C PHE A 20 -32.27 -28.67 9.58
N LEU A 21 -31.91 -29.37 10.66
CA LEU A 21 -30.51 -29.47 11.10
C LEU A 21 -29.63 -30.20 10.07
N LEU A 22 -30.12 -31.29 9.48
CA LEU A 22 -29.42 -31.98 8.39
C LEU A 22 -29.25 -31.09 7.16
N PHE A 23 -30.28 -30.31 6.80
CA PHE A 23 -30.19 -29.34 5.71
C PHE A 23 -29.14 -28.26 5.97
N LEU A 24 -29.03 -27.75 7.20
CA LEU A 24 -27.99 -26.79 7.58
C LEU A 24 -26.58 -27.41 7.49
N ILE A 25 -26.41 -28.67 7.88
CA ILE A 25 -25.13 -29.36 7.77
C ILE A 25 -24.73 -29.56 6.30
N PHE A 26 -25.68 -29.93 5.42
CA PHE A 26 -25.41 -30.08 3.98
C PHE A 26 -25.22 -28.74 3.24
N ARG A 27 -25.78 -27.64 3.76
CA ARG A 27 -25.65 -26.28 3.18
C ARG A 27 -24.44 -25.51 3.67
N LEU A 28 -23.76 -25.95 4.72
CA LEU A 28 -22.45 -25.41 5.04
C LEU A 28 -21.52 -25.82 3.89
N PRO A 29 -21.03 -24.88 3.05
CA PRO A 29 -19.93 -25.22 2.16
C PRO A 29 -18.85 -25.78 3.06
N SER A 30 -18.26 -26.90 2.66
CA SER A 30 -17.02 -27.37 3.23
C SER A 30 -16.11 -26.15 3.33
N ILE A 31 -15.94 -25.66 4.56
CA ILE A 31 -14.91 -24.67 4.88
C ILE A 31 -13.64 -25.48 4.69
N SER A 32 -13.18 -25.55 3.45
CA SER A 32 -11.80 -25.84 3.15
C SER A 32 -11.04 -24.74 3.86
N TYR A 33 -10.55 -25.04 5.06
CA TYR A 33 -9.37 -24.39 5.56
C TYR A 33 -8.32 -24.65 4.49
N GLN A 34 -8.16 -23.69 3.59
CA GLN A 34 -7.02 -23.60 2.71
C GLN A 34 -5.86 -23.28 3.65
N THR A 35 -5.35 -24.33 4.30
CA THR A 35 -4.08 -24.28 5.01
C THR A 35 -3.04 -23.88 3.98
N ASN A 36 -2.11 -23.02 4.40
CA ASN A 36 -1.12 -22.32 3.60
C ASN A 36 -0.06 -23.26 2.98
N GLN A 37 -0.47 -24.29 2.25
CA GLN A 37 0.38 -25.34 1.71
C GLN A 37 0.44 -25.28 0.18
N CYS A 38 0.46 -24.08 -0.38
CA CYS A 38 0.77 -23.83 -1.79
C CYS A 38 2.11 -23.11 -2.00
N GLN A 39 2.90 -22.90 -0.93
CA GLN A 39 4.21 -22.25 -1.06
C GLN A 39 5.34 -23.21 -1.47
N HIS A 40 5.16 -24.54 -1.34
CA HIS A 40 6.24 -25.52 -1.54
C HIS A 40 6.11 -26.40 -2.80
N LEU A 41 5.06 -26.22 -3.61
CA LEU A 41 4.87 -27.02 -4.84
C LEU A 41 5.59 -26.44 -6.07
N TRP A 42 6.18 -25.24 -5.97
CA TRP A 42 6.93 -24.62 -7.06
C TRP A 42 8.40 -25.05 -7.12
N ASP A 43 8.95 -25.62 -6.05
CA ASP A 43 10.36 -26.05 -6.01
C ASP A 43 10.62 -27.38 -6.74
N SER A 44 9.57 -28.14 -7.07
CA SER A 44 9.71 -29.49 -7.65
C SER A 44 9.60 -29.56 -9.17
N PHE A 45 9.34 -28.45 -9.88
CA PHE A 45 9.56 -28.42 -11.32
C PHE A 45 11.02 -28.02 -11.58
N GLU A 46 11.90 -29.01 -11.40
CA GLU A 46 13.18 -29.03 -12.09
C GLU A 46 12.92 -28.67 -13.56
N CYS A 47 13.34 -27.47 -13.95
CA CYS A 47 13.48 -27.12 -15.34
C CYS A 47 14.53 -28.06 -15.92
N LYS A 48 14.10 -29.23 -16.38
CA LYS A 48 14.86 -30.02 -17.35
C LYS A 48 15.26 -29.03 -18.45
N ASN A 49 16.56 -28.90 -18.69
CA ASN A 49 17.13 -28.20 -19.83
C ASN A 49 16.53 -28.79 -21.11
N LEU A 50 15.36 -28.29 -21.50
CA LEU A 50 14.75 -28.56 -22.78
C LEU A 50 15.41 -27.56 -23.74
N ASN A 51 16.56 -27.93 -24.27
CA ASN A 51 17.16 -27.30 -25.46
C ASN A 51 16.33 -27.63 -26.73
N ASN A 52 15.01 -27.72 -26.60
CA ASN A 52 14.10 -27.69 -27.72
C ASN A 52 13.78 -26.22 -27.94
N SER A 53 13.95 -25.75 -29.17
CA SER A 53 13.53 -24.41 -29.57
C SER A 53 12.09 -24.18 -29.09
N LEU A 54 11.92 -23.39 -28.03
CA LEU A 54 10.59 -23.08 -27.51
C LEU A 54 9.85 -22.35 -28.63
N ASN A 55 8.91 -23.07 -29.23
CA ASN A 55 8.16 -22.62 -30.38
C ASN A 55 7.06 -21.68 -29.91
N TRP A 56 7.44 -20.44 -29.64
CA TRP A 56 6.55 -19.34 -29.25
C TRP A 56 5.88 -18.72 -30.46
N HIS A 57 4.55 -18.66 -30.44
CA HIS A 57 3.78 -18.11 -31.56
C HIS A 57 2.82 -17.04 -31.03
N PRO A 58 2.79 -15.85 -31.66
CA PRO A 58 1.85 -14.81 -31.28
C PRO A 58 0.43 -15.21 -31.74
N ILE A 59 -0.53 -15.12 -30.81
CA ILE A 59 -1.95 -15.38 -31.10
C ILE A 59 -2.80 -14.21 -30.62
N THR A 60 -4.03 -14.10 -31.14
CA THR A 60 -5.01 -13.11 -30.68
C THR A 60 -5.96 -13.75 -29.65
N CYS A 61 -5.93 -13.26 -28.40
CA CYS A 61 -6.92 -13.63 -27.40
C CYS A 61 -8.14 -12.72 -27.47
N PHE A 62 -9.32 -13.32 -27.42
CA PHE A 62 -10.61 -12.63 -27.33
C PHE A 62 -11.11 -12.70 -25.88
N ILE A 63 -11.10 -11.56 -25.20
CA ILE A 63 -11.56 -11.43 -23.81
C ILE A 63 -13.03 -10.98 -23.84
N ASP A 64 -13.83 -11.47 -22.88
CA ASP A 64 -15.25 -11.13 -22.68
C ASP A 64 -16.11 -11.28 -23.96
N GLY A 65 -15.96 -12.40 -24.66
CA GLY A 65 -16.78 -12.70 -25.83
C GLY A 65 -16.47 -11.85 -27.06
N LYS A 66 -15.19 -11.45 -27.26
CA LYS A 66 -14.62 -10.68 -28.40
C LYS A 66 -14.68 -9.15 -28.30
N GLN A 67 -15.11 -8.59 -27.17
CA GLN A 67 -15.11 -7.14 -26.98
C GLN A 67 -13.69 -6.56 -26.96
N LYS A 68 -12.74 -7.30 -26.39
CA LYS A 68 -11.35 -6.88 -26.26
C LYS A 68 -10.41 -7.90 -26.90
N ARG A 69 -9.52 -7.40 -27.76
CA ARG A 69 -8.49 -8.19 -28.43
C ARG A 69 -7.14 -7.90 -27.79
N VAL A 70 -6.42 -8.96 -27.40
CA VAL A 70 -5.12 -8.85 -26.74
C VAL A 70 -4.13 -9.74 -27.48
N SER A 71 -2.93 -9.23 -27.74
CA SER A 71 -1.82 -10.02 -28.27
C SER A 71 -1.29 -10.93 -27.17
N CYS A 72 -1.38 -12.24 -27.38
CA CYS A 72 -0.94 -13.26 -26.45
C CYS A 72 0.19 -14.10 -27.06
N LEU A 73 0.85 -14.88 -26.23
CA LEU A 73 1.84 -15.87 -26.67
C LEU A 73 1.31 -17.26 -26.37
N GLN A 74 1.44 -18.17 -27.32
CA GLN A 74 1.14 -19.58 -27.10
C GLN A 74 2.44 -20.39 -27.18
N GLN A 75 2.60 -21.31 -26.22
CA GLN A 75 3.65 -22.32 -26.27
C GLN A 75 3.06 -23.62 -26.81
N ASN A 76 3.49 -24.03 -28.00
CA ASN A 76 2.88 -25.16 -28.71
C ASN A 76 3.02 -26.49 -27.96
N ASP A 77 4.15 -26.71 -27.29
CA ASP A 77 4.44 -27.99 -26.61
C ASP A 77 3.62 -28.18 -25.33
N LEU A 78 3.42 -27.10 -24.57
CA LEU A 78 2.68 -27.13 -23.29
C LEU A 78 1.19 -26.80 -23.46
N LYS A 79 0.78 -26.35 -24.67
CA LYS A 79 -0.57 -25.81 -24.95
C LYS A 79 -0.98 -24.69 -23.99
N GLU A 80 -0.01 -23.99 -23.42
CA GLU A 80 -0.23 -22.88 -22.51
C GLU A 80 -0.34 -21.56 -23.26
N VAL A 81 -1.20 -20.67 -22.76
CA VAL A 81 -1.40 -19.33 -23.31
C VAL A 81 -1.01 -18.30 -22.27
N TYR A 82 -0.09 -17.43 -22.66
CA TYR A 82 0.47 -16.38 -21.84
C TYR A 82 -0.14 -15.03 -22.22
N LEU A 83 -0.61 -14.32 -21.21
CA LEU A 83 -1.21 -13.00 -21.33
C LEU A 83 -0.20 -11.91 -20.94
N PRO A 84 -0.17 -10.77 -21.65
CA PRO A 84 0.78 -9.72 -21.36
C PRO A 84 0.42 -8.97 -20.07
N PHE A 85 1.38 -8.83 -19.16
CA PHE A 85 1.15 -8.20 -17.86
C PHE A 85 0.79 -6.70 -17.99
N ASN A 86 1.67 -5.90 -18.59
CA ASN A 86 1.53 -4.44 -18.62
C ASN A 86 0.35 -3.95 -19.47
N SER A 87 0.09 -4.59 -20.61
CA SER A 87 -0.98 -4.15 -21.53
C SER A 87 -2.36 -4.69 -21.14
N PHE A 88 -2.43 -5.82 -20.42
CA PHE A 88 -3.69 -6.45 -20.05
C PHE A 88 -3.85 -6.66 -18.55
N LEU A 89 -3.09 -7.58 -17.94
CA LEU A 89 -3.36 -8.04 -16.56
C LEU A 89 -3.33 -6.89 -15.54
N LYS A 90 -2.33 -6.01 -15.63
CA LYS A 90 -2.14 -4.85 -14.76
C LYS A 90 -3.39 -3.97 -14.69
N LYS A 91 -4.00 -3.69 -15.84
CA LYS A 91 -5.17 -2.80 -15.95
C LYS A 91 -6.49 -3.53 -15.69
N GLN A 92 -6.60 -4.78 -16.14
CA GLN A 92 -7.84 -5.56 -16.01
C GLN A 92 -8.13 -5.92 -14.55
N PHE A 93 -7.08 -6.22 -13.79
CA PHE A 93 -7.18 -6.75 -12.42
C PHE A 93 -6.59 -5.83 -11.36
N ASP A 94 -6.24 -4.58 -11.71
CA ASP A 94 -5.58 -3.62 -10.82
C ASP A 94 -4.37 -4.23 -10.07
N LEU A 95 -3.54 -4.95 -10.82
CA LEU A 95 -2.34 -5.59 -10.30
C LEU A 95 -1.14 -4.64 -10.38
N TYR A 96 -0.15 -4.90 -9.54
CA TYR A 96 1.13 -4.21 -9.52
C TYR A 96 2.23 -5.22 -9.79
N GLY A 97 3.34 -4.79 -10.37
CA GLY A 97 4.45 -5.69 -10.61
C GLY A 97 5.69 -4.95 -11.05
N GLU A 98 6.84 -5.53 -10.70
CA GLU A 98 8.16 -4.99 -10.97
C GLU A 98 9.10 -6.12 -11.39
N THR A 99 10.00 -5.82 -12.32
CA THR A 99 11.03 -6.76 -12.75
C THR A 99 12.31 -6.46 -12.00
N ASP A 100 12.76 -7.42 -11.19
CA ASP A 100 14.07 -7.34 -10.56
C ASP A 100 15.14 -7.80 -11.56
N LYS A 101 15.85 -6.81 -12.12
CA LYS A 101 16.94 -7.06 -13.07
C LYS A 101 18.09 -7.86 -12.48
N LYS A 102 18.29 -7.83 -11.15
CA LYS A 102 19.41 -8.53 -10.51
C LYS A 102 19.15 -10.01 -10.40
N ASN A 103 17.93 -10.38 -10.02
CA ASN A 103 17.52 -11.77 -9.82
C ASN A 103 16.82 -12.38 -11.05
N ASN A 104 16.65 -11.59 -12.11
CA ASN A 104 15.89 -11.97 -13.31
C ASN A 104 14.49 -12.51 -12.96
N SER A 105 13.88 -11.93 -11.93
CA SER A 105 12.56 -12.32 -11.42
C SER A 105 11.52 -11.24 -11.73
N PHE A 106 10.27 -11.67 -11.79
CA PHE A 106 9.14 -10.77 -11.89
C PHE A 106 8.26 -10.95 -10.66
N ASP A 107 8.20 -9.93 -9.82
CA ASP A 107 7.35 -9.91 -8.65
C ASP A 107 6.04 -9.21 -9.00
N TYR A 108 4.91 -9.83 -8.66
CA TYR A 108 3.60 -9.23 -8.80
C TYR A 108 2.91 -9.13 -7.45
N PHE A 109 2.08 -8.10 -7.32
CA PHE A 109 1.35 -7.78 -6.10
C PHE A 109 -0.10 -7.50 -6.43
N THR A 110 -1.00 -8.01 -5.59
CA THR A 110 -2.44 -7.74 -5.65
C THR A 110 -2.82 -6.41 -4.99
N SER A 111 -1.85 -5.74 -4.35
CA SER A 111 -2.04 -4.42 -3.76
C SER A 111 -0.75 -3.60 -3.86
N ASN A 112 -0.90 -2.29 -3.99
CA ASN A 112 0.22 -1.34 -3.97
C ASN A 112 0.76 -1.02 -2.57
N ILE A 113 0.15 -1.61 -1.54
CA ILE A 113 0.58 -1.43 -0.17
C ILE A 113 1.55 -2.56 0.14
N PRO A 114 2.80 -2.27 0.56
CA PRO A 114 3.71 -3.32 0.99
C PRO A 114 3.06 -4.13 2.11
N PRO A 115 3.21 -5.48 2.12
CA PRO A 115 2.60 -6.32 3.13
C PRO A 115 3.02 -5.85 4.52
N ARG A 116 2.05 -5.32 5.28
CA ARG A 116 2.29 -4.81 6.63
C ARG A 116 2.52 -6.00 7.55
N LEU A 117 3.78 -6.27 7.87
CA LEU A 117 4.12 -7.19 8.95
C LEU A 117 3.83 -6.49 10.29
N PHE A 118 2.59 -6.57 10.77
CA PHE A 118 2.29 -6.32 12.18
C PHE A 118 2.93 -7.44 12.99
N LYS A 119 4.23 -7.30 13.30
CA LYS A 119 5.01 -8.33 14.01
C LYS A 119 4.52 -8.61 15.44
N ASN A 120 3.61 -7.81 16.00
CA ASN A 120 3.08 -8.02 17.35
C ASN A 120 1.57 -7.70 17.42
N LYS A 121 0.73 -8.74 17.51
CA LYS A 121 -0.72 -8.60 17.71
C LYS A 121 -1.10 -8.20 19.14
N ASN A 122 -0.21 -8.37 20.12
CA ASN A 122 -0.60 -8.34 21.55
C ASN A 122 -0.01 -7.17 22.36
N LYS A 123 0.77 -6.26 21.74
CA LYS A 123 1.23 -5.05 22.43
C LYS A 123 1.52 -3.98 21.39
N MET A 124 0.70 -2.92 21.37
CA MET A 124 1.00 -1.73 20.57
C MET A 124 2.16 -0.99 21.24
N VAL A 125 3.37 -1.54 21.07
CA VAL A 125 4.60 -0.86 21.45
C VAL A 125 4.89 0.14 20.34
N VAL A 126 4.52 1.40 20.57
CA VAL A 126 4.78 2.51 19.66
C VAL A 126 6.25 2.93 19.81
N THR A 127 7.19 2.01 19.57
CA THR A 127 8.63 2.28 19.57
C THR A 127 9.15 2.63 18.19
N ASN A 128 8.40 2.33 17.13
CA ASN A 128 8.76 2.66 15.76
C ASN A 128 7.80 3.73 15.24
N PRO A 129 8.25 4.64 14.36
CA PRO A 129 7.36 5.58 13.70
C PRO A 129 6.23 4.80 13.04
N ILE A 130 4.99 5.20 13.32
CA ILE A 130 3.85 4.64 12.60
C ILE A 130 3.97 5.17 11.16
N GLU A 131 4.34 4.31 10.22
CA GLU A 131 4.59 4.68 8.82
C GLU A 131 3.43 5.48 8.20
N GLN A 132 2.18 5.21 8.63
CA GLN A 132 0.97 5.91 8.20
C GLN A 132 1.01 7.42 8.49
N PHE A 133 1.74 7.81 9.53
CA PHE A 133 1.94 9.20 9.94
C PHE A 133 3.33 9.72 9.58
N SER A 134 4.15 8.95 8.87
CA SER A 134 5.45 9.44 8.44
C SER A 134 5.33 10.44 7.28
N ASN A 135 6.32 11.32 7.20
CA ASN A 135 6.55 12.25 6.10
C ASN A 135 5.32 13.10 5.73
N VAL A 136 4.63 13.64 6.73
CA VAL A 136 3.41 14.42 6.49
C VAL A 136 3.71 15.70 5.72
N ALA A 137 4.84 16.35 6.01
CA ALA A 137 5.26 17.64 5.44
C ALA A 137 5.46 17.62 3.91
N ILE A 138 5.92 16.49 3.36
CA ILE A 138 6.23 16.36 1.92
C ILE A 138 5.02 15.96 1.08
N ARG A 139 3.87 15.71 1.71
CA ARG A 139 2.67 15.29 0.98
C ARG A 139 2.25 16.42 0.03
N PRO A 140 1.84 16.11 -1.21
CA PRO A 140 1.54 17.13 -2.22
C PRO A 140 0.38 18.06 -1.84
N ARG A 141 -0.46 17.62 -0.88
CA ARG A 141 -1.57 18.41 -0.32
C ARG A 141 -1.14 19.38 0.80
N ILE A 142 0.11 19.34 1.27
CA ILE A 142 0.69 20.41 2.11
C ILE A 142 1.21 21.47 1.15
N LYS A 143 0.70 22.69 1.25
CA LYS A 143 1.20 23.79 0.41
C LYS A 143 2.45 24.43 1.00
N CYS A 144 2.41 24.70 2.30
CA CYS A 144 3.48 25.36 3.05
C CYS A 144 3.29 25.13 4.56
N LEU A 145 4.30 25.50 5.35
CA LEU A 145 4.14 25.76 6.77
C LEU A 145 3.88 27.25 6.97
N LYS A 146 2.89 27.57 7.79
CA LYS A 146 2.57 28.96 8.10
C LYS A 146 3.69 29.57 8.97
N PRO A 147 4.32 30.69 8.57
CA PRO A 147 5.49 31.25 9.29
C PRO A 147 5.23 31.57 10.77
N GLU A 148 4.03 32.04 11.10
CA GLU A 148 3.72 32.53 12.45
C GLU A 148 3.63 31.41 13.50
N ASN A 149 3.29 30.19 13.09
CA ASN A 149 3.08 29.08 14.03
C ASN A 149 3.71 27.74 13.57
N GLY A 150 4.34 27.70 12.40
CA GLY A 150 4.95 26.51 11.83
C GLY A 150 3.96 25.40 11.45
N LEU A 151 2.65 25.66 11.46
CA LEU A 151 1.65 24.63 11.19
C LEU A 151 1.43 24.41 9.69
N PRO A 152 1.20 23.17 9.26
CA PRO A 152 0.95 22.88 7.85
C PRO A 152 -0.37 23.44 7.36
N MET A 153 -0.34 24.07 6.19
CA MET A 153 -1.53 24.52 5.46
C MET A 153 -1.83 23.55 4.30
N SER A 154 -3.09 23.10 4.24
CA SER A 154 -3.59 22.14 3.27
C SER A 154 -4.21 22.81 2.06
N VAL A 155 -4.18 22.10 0.92
CA VAL A 155 -4.94 22.42 -0.29
C VAL A 155 -5.78 21.23 -0.76
N GLN A 156 -6.14 20.31 0.15
CA GLN A 156 -6.77 19.04 -0.21
C GLN A 156 -8.14 19.18 -0.89
N TRP A 157 -8.98 20.11 -0.42
CA TRP A 157 -10.33 20.35 -0.97
C TRP A 157 -10.51 21.76 -1.52
N SER A 158 -9.48 22.59 -1.43
CA SER A 158 -9.50 23.96 -1.91
C SER A 158 -8.10 24.34 -2.41
N PRO A 159 -7.98 25.06 -3.53
CA PRO A 159 -6.71 25.61 -3.97
C PRO A 159 -6.19 26.70 -3.01
N ILE A 160 -7.07 27.32 -2.22
CA ILE A 160 -6.72 28.32 -1.23
C ILE A 160 -6.19 27.60 0.02
N PRO A 161 -4.98 27.91 0.52
CA PRO A 161 -4.43 27.24 1.69
C PRO A 161 -5.28 27.45 2.95
N TYR A 162 -5.58 26.36 3.67
CA TYR A 162 -6.34 26.38 4.92
C TYR A 162 -5.78 25.43 5.96
N PHE A 163 -6.10 25.64 7.24
CA PHE A 163 -5.74 24.69 8.29
C PHE A 163 -6.64 23.46 8.22
N TYR A 164 -6.02 22.31 8.04
CA TYR A 164 -6.73 21.04 8.09
C TYR A 164 -6.36 20.27 9.37
N PRO A 165 -7.26 20.21 10.38
CA PRO A 165 -6.92 19.71 11.72
C PRO A 165 -6.32 18.30 11.71
N VAL A 166 -6.86 17.39 10.89
CA VAL A 166 -6.35 16.02 10.77
C VAL A 166 -4.88 16.02 10.31
N GLN A 167 -4.53 16.87 9.35
CA GLN A 167 -3.17 16.94 8.81
C GLN A 167 -2.19 17.60 9.79
N ILE A 168 -2.66 18.58 10.58
CA ILE A 168 -1.88 19.18 11.68
C ILE A 168 -1.56 18.13 12.75
N LEU A 169 -2.56 17.33 13.16
CA LEU A 169 -2.36 16.26 14.14
C LEU A 169 -1.39 15.19 13.62
N GLN A 170 -1.56 14.76 12.36
CA GLN A 170 -0.64 13.81 11.73
C GLN A 170 0.78 14.37 11.68
N PHE A 171 0.95 15.65 11.33
CA PHE A 171 2.24 16.32 11.30
C PHE A 171 2.89 16.35 12.68
N GLY A 172 2.16 16.76 13.72
CA GLY A 172 2.68 16.75 15.09
C GLY A 172 3.08 15.34 15.57
N PHE A 173 2.28 14.32 15.24
CA PHE A 173 2.57 12.94 15.59
C PHE A 173 3.83 12.41 14.89
N ASP A 174 4.01 12.73 13.59
CA ASP A 174 5.23 12.39 12.82
C ASP A 174 6.49 12.90 13.54
N TYR A 175 6.51 14.20 13.86
CA TYR A 175 7.62 14.85 14.55
C TYR A 175 7.90 14.25 15.93
N PHE A 176 6.84 14.03 16.70
CA PHE A 176 6.95 13.42 18.02
C PHE A 176 7.55 12.02 17.96
N MET A 177 7.14 11.22 16.98
CA MET A 177 7.65 9.87 16.79
C MET A 177 9.12 9.88 16.36
N ARG A 178 9.47 10.67 15.34
CA ARG A 178 10.86 10.78 14.87
C ARG A 178 11.82 11.23 15.96
N ASN A 179 11.41 12.20 16.77
CA ASN A 179 12.23 12.67 17.89
C ASN A 179 12.56 11.57 18.91
N ARG A 180 11.74 10.50 18.98
CA ARG A 180 11.97 9.36 19.87
C ARG A 180 12.73 8.20 19.22
N THR A 181 12.70 8.09 17.90
CA THR A 181 13.21 6.92 17.17
C THR A 181 14.46 7.21 16.36
N GLU A 182 14.62 8.43 15.87
CA GLU A 182 15.80 8.85 15.11
C GLU A 182 16.94 9.20 16.09
N GLN A 183 18.17 8.87 15.69
CA GLN A 183 19.35 9.34 16.42
C GLN A 183 19.40 10.87 16.34
N ARG A 184 19.72 11.54 17.46
CA ARG A 184 19.87 12.99 17.49
C ARG A 184 20.93 13.41 16.47
N LYS A 185 20.51 14.13 15.44
CA LYS A 185 21.44 14.81 14.53
C LYS A 185 22.23 15.83 15.35
N LEU A 186 23.54 15.89 15.13
CA LEU A 186 24.37 16.95 15.70
C LEU A 186 23.84 18.29 15.18
N ILE A 187 23.41 19.14 16.09
CA ILE A 187 23.10 20.53 15.77
C ILE A 187 24.45 21.22 15.63
N GLU A 188 24.93 21.38 14.40
CA GLU A 188 26.00 22.34 14.12
C GLU A 188 25.45 23.73 14.39
N ARG A 189 25.66 24.22 15.62
CA ARG A 189 25.51 25.64 15.91
C ARG A 189 26.64 26.36 15.17
N MET A 190 26.39 26.74 13.92
CA MET A 190 27.13 27.84 13.31
C MET A 190 26.69 29.14 13.99
N LEU A 191 27.15 29.34 15.22
CA LEU A 191 27.23 30.67 15.81
C LEU A 191 28.32 31.39 15.03
N SER A 192 27.90 32.10 13.99
CA SER A 192 28.74 33.03 13.26
C SER A 192 29.48 33.91 14.27
N ASN A 193 30.81 33.83 14.24
CA ASN A 193 31.65 34.80 14.91
C ASN A 193 31.30 36.19 14.37
N LYS A 194 31.47 37.20 15.21
CA LYS A 194 31.03 38.60 15.05
C LYS A 194 31.51 39.30 13.76
N ASP A 195 32.33 38.63 12.95
CA ASP A 195 33.02 39.16 11.78
C ASP A 195 32.45 38.65 10.43
N ASP A 196 31.50 37.70 10.42
CA ASP A 196 30.90 37.16 9.17
C ASP A 196 29.60 37.88 8.74
N PHE A 197 29.40 39.15 9.12
CA PHE A 197 28.28 39.94 8.62
C PHE A 197 28.58 40.47 7.21
N LEU A 198 27.94 39.90 6.19
CA LEU A 198 27.88 40.54 4.87
C LEU A 198 26.91 41.73 4.92
N VAL A 199 27.46 42.94 5.05
CA VAL A 199 26.69 44.19 4.88
C VAL A 199 26.58 44.46 3.38
N LEU A 200 25.45 44.07 2.79
CA LEU A 200 25.13 44.44 1.41
C LEU A 200 24.82 45.94 1.34
N LYS A 201 25.41 46.63 0.37
CA LYS A 201 25.04 48.03 0.11
C LYS A 201 23.65 48.07 -0.52
N SER A 202 22.91 49.13 -0.25
CA SER A 202 21.57 49.36 -0.82
C SER A 202 21.62 49.20 -2.34
N GLY A 203 20.83 48.26 -2.88
CA GLY A 203 20.76 47.94 -4.32
C GLY A 203 21.51 46.67 -4.75
N GLU A 204 22.28 46.02 -3.89
CA GLU A 204 22.94 44.75 -4.22
C GLU A 204 21.99 43.54 -4.12
N LYS A 205 22.00 42.69 -5.16
CA LYS A 205 21.24 41.44 -5.18
C LYS A 205 22.10 40.31 -4.60
N ALA A 206 21.66 39.72 -3.49
CA ALA A 206 22.25 38.48 -2.97
C ALA A 206 21.39 37.27 -3.33
N ASN A 207 22.04 36.20 -3.77
CA ASN A 207 21.42 34.92 -4.03
C ASN A 207 21.54 34.04 -2.78
N PHE A 208 20.46 33.92 -2.03
CA PHE A 208 20.41 32.99 -0.89
C PHE A 208 20.15 31.57 -1.40
N ARG A 209 20.98 30.61 -0.98
CA ARG A 209 20.68 29.19 -1.12
C ARG A 209 20.01 28.70 0.15
N LEU A 210 18.79 28.20 0.02
CA LEU A 210 18.08 27.52 1.10
C LEU A 210 18.80 26.22 1.42
N PHE A 211 19.29 26.08 2.64
CA PHE A 211 19.68 24.78 3.19
C PHE A 211 18.63 24.41 4.23
N SER A 212 17.71 23.49 3.91
CA SER A 212 17.15 22.62 4.95
C SER A 212 16.22 21.53 4.43
N ASP A 213 16.54 20.29 4.81
CA ASP A 213 15.58 19.18 5.03
C ASP A 213 14.83 19.33 6.37
N LEU A 214 14.81 20.54 6.94
CA LEU A 214 14.12 20.94 8.17
C LEU A 214 13.14 22.06 7.79
N PRO A 215 11.83 21.90 7.98
CA PRO A 215 10.87 22.85 7.46
C PRO A 215 10.66 24.06 8.38
N ILE A 216 11.56 24.35 9.31
CA ILE A 216 11.50 25.57 10.13
C ILE A 216 12.39 26.62 9.48
N LEU A 217 11.79 27.43 8.61
CA LEU A 217 12.38 28.68 8.14
C LEU A 217 12.32 29.71 9.28
N LEU A 218 13.42 29.86 10.03
CA LEU A 218 13.61 30.99 10.92
C LEU A 218 14.19 32.15 10.11
N PHE A 219 13.34 33.06 9.67
CA PHE A 219 13.79 34.38 9.22
C PHE A 219 13.87 35.31 10.44
N SER A 220 15.05 35.84 10.71
CA SER A 220 15.25 36.93 11.67
C SER A 220 15.38 38.24 10.88
N ALA A 221 14.42 39.14 11.04
CA ALA A 221 14.49 40.50 10.54
C ALA A 221 15.07 41.41 11.64
N LYS A 222 15.97 42.32 11.28
CA LYS A 222 16.68 43.20 12.21
C LYS A 222 16.15 44.64 12.06
N ASN A 223 15.81 45.28 13.19
CA ASN A 223 15.76 46.74 13.34
C ASN A 223 17.17 47.28 13.64
#